data_AF-A0A4R9M0I2-F1
#
_entry.id   AF-A0A4R9M0I2-F1
#
_cell.length_a   1.000
_cell.length_b   1.000
_cell.length_c   1.000
_cell.angle_alpha   90.00
_cell.angle_beta   90.00
_cell.angle_gamma   90.00
#
_symmetry.space_group_name_H-M   'P 1'
#
loop_
_entity.id
_entity.type
_entity.pdbx_description
1 polymer ?
#
loop_
_entity_poly.entity_id
_entity_poly.type
_entity_poly.pdbx_seq_one_letter_code
_entity_poly.pdbx_strand_id
1 'polypeptide(L)'
;MNNFSNDSNKSYFEGKSKEVLLTQYERNPAARKKSLEYHGFSCKICGFNFEQHFGEVGRGFIHVHHINPISTIAQKYQINPIEDLIPVCPNCHAMIHSKIPAYSITEIKNIRQINEKE
;
A
#
# COMPACT_ATOMS: atom_id res chain seq x y z
N MET A 1 -30.86 17.00 -26.22
CA MET A 1 -29.69 16.97 -27.13
C MET A 1 -28.45 17.27 -26.30
N ASN A 2 -27.68 16.26 -25.92
CA ASN A 2 -26.43 16.45 -25.18
C ASN A 2 -25.30 16.65 -26.19
N ASN A 3 -24.69 17.84 -26.13
CA ASN A 3 -23.52 18.21 -26.90
C ASN A 3 -22.33 17.32 -26.49
N PHE A 4 -22.05 16.29 -27.28
CA PHE A 4 -20.74 15.66 -27.30
C PHE A 4 -19.76 16.65 -27.94
N SER A 5 -19.07 17.43 -27.11
CA SER A 5 -17.88 18.15 -27.54
C SER A 5 -16.82 17.12 -27.89
N ASN A 6 -16.63 16.94 -29.20
CA ASN A 6 -15.69 16.00 -29.80
C ASN A 6 -14.25 16.46 -29.49
N ASP A 7 -13.66 15.94 -28.41
CA ASP A 7 -12.27 16.22 -28.00
C ASP A 7 -11.28 15.37 -28.83
N SER A 8 -11.54 15.24 -30.14
CA SER A 8 -10.87 14.31 -31.05
C SER A 8 -9.51 14.79 -31.55
N ASN A 9 -8.86 15.72 -30.83
CA ASN A 9 -7.57 16.25 -31.23
C ASN A 9 -6.61 16.56 -30.05
N LYS A 10 -6.81 15.93 -28.90
CA LYS A 10 -5.80 15.95 -27.84
C LYS A 10 -4.75 14.86 -28.08
N SER A 11 -3.53 15.31 -28.34
CA SER A 11 -2.35 14.44 -28.36
C SER A 11 -1.79 14.34 -26.93
N TYR A 12 -1.70 13.13 -26.39
CA TYR A 12 -1.18 12.84 -25.06
C TYR A 12 0.27 12.36 -25.18
N PHE A 13 1.23 13.24 -24.93
CA PHE A 13 2.65 12.91 -24.98
C PHE A 13 3.16 12.55 -23.57
N GLU A 14 3.73 11.36 -23.42
CA GLU A 14 4.34 10.84 -22.19
C GLU A 14 5.83 10.49 -22.43
N GLY A 15 6.58 10.16 -21.37
CA GLY A 15 7.95 9.61 -21.50
C GLY A 15 9.11 10.60 -21.42
N LYS A 16 8.86 11.88 -21.11
CA LYS A 16 9.94 12.84 -20.81
C LYS A 16 10.67 12.42 -19.52
N SER A 17 11.98 12.21 -19.59
CA SER A 17 12.80 11.89 -18.41
C SER A 17 12.98 13.12 -17.52
N LYS A 18 12.91 12.92 -16.20
CA LYS A 18 13.19 13.92 -15.17
C LYS A 18 14.07 13.27 -14.11
N GLU A 19 15.17 13.92 -13.75
CA GLU A 19 16.00 13.51 -12.61
C GLU A 19 15.40 14.05 -11.31
N VAL A 20 15.32 13.19 -10.29
CA VAL A 20 14.79 13.51 -8.97
C VAL A 20 15.76 12.96 -7.92
N LEU A 21 16.24 13.82 -7.02
CA LEU A 21 17.02 13.42 -5.86
C LEU A 21 16.06 12.99 -4.75
N LEU A 22 16.13 11.72 -4.31
CA LEU A 22 15.26 11.16 -3.27
C LEU A 22 16.11 10.68 -2.08
N THR A 23 15.74 11.11 -0.87
CA THR A 23 16.24 10.50 0.38
C THR A 23 15.48 9.21 0.65
N GLN A 24 16.16 8.07 0.62
CA GLN A 24 15.58 6.78 0.98
C GLN A 24 15.97 6.39 2.40
N TYR A 25 14.97 6.11 3.24
CA TYR A 25 15.20 5.53 4.55
C TYR A 25 15.31 4.00 4.43
N GLU A 26 16.38 3.44 5.01
CA GLU A 26 16.64 2.00 5.00
C GLU A 26 15.51 1.24 5.69
N ARG A 27 14.93 0.24 5.01
CA ARG A 27 13.95 -0.68 5.61
C ARG A 27 14.67 -1.97 5.97
N ASN A 28 14.64 -2.36 7.25
CA ASN A 28 15.28 -3.58 7.71
C ASN A 28 14.55 -4.83 7.16
N PRO A 29 15.17 -5.63 6.26
CA PRO A 29 14.53 -6.81 5.68
C PRO A 29 14.18 -7.88 6.73
N ALA A 30 14.94 -7.96 7.83
CA ALA A 30 14.67 -8.88 8.92
C ALA A 30 13.38 -8.51 9.66
N ALA A 31 13.08 -7.21 9.80
CA ALA A 31 11.81 -6.78 10.39
C ALA A 31 10.62 -7.17 9.50
N ARG A 32 10.72 -6.97 8.18
CA ARG A 32 9.71 -7.46 7.24
C ARG A 32 9.50 -8.97 7.39
N LYS A 33 10.58 -9.74 7.41
CA LYS A 33 10.52 -11.20 7.52
C LYS A 33 9.80 -11.62 8.81
N LYS A 34 10.20 -11.08 9.96
CA LYS A 34 9.56 -11.37 11.26
C LYS A 34 8.08 -10.99 11.29
N SER A 35 7.73 -9.83 10.72
CA SER A 35 6.32 -9.40 10.62
C SER A 35 5.49 -10.41 9.82
N LEU A 36 6.00 -10.88 8.68
CA LEU A 36 5.28 -11.82 7.80
C LEU A 36 5.26 -13.25 8.34
N GLU A 37 6.30 -13.69 9.04
CA GLU A 37 6.31 -14.97 9.77
C GLU A 37 5.20 -15.02 10.82
N TYR A 38 4.98 -13.90 11.53
CA TYR A 38 3.93 -13.81 12.56
C TYR A 38 2.54 -13.58 11.96
N HIS A 39 2.39 -12.62 11.04
CA HIS A 39 1.09 -12.16 10.55
C HIS A 39 0.55 -12.91 9.35
N GLY A 40 1.41 -13.62 8.61
CA GLY A 40 1.12 -14.24 7.33
C GLY A 40 1.11 -13.27 6.15
N PHE A 41 0.62 -13.75 5.00
CA PHE A 41 0.64 -13.03 3.71
C PHE A 41 -0.72 -12.49 3.26
N SER A 42 -1.75 -12.62 4.10
CA SER A 42 -3.08 -12.05 3.82
C SER A 42 -3.17 -10.60 4.29
N CYS A 43 -3.77 -9.74 3.47
CA CYS A 43 -3.96 -8.32 3.79
C CYS A 43 -4.79 -8.16 5.07
N LYS A 44 -4.28 -7.44 6.07
CA LYS A 44 -5.00 -7.17 7.34
C LYS A 44 -6.18 -6.22 7.21
N ILE A 45 -6.37 -5.59 6.05
CA ILE A 45 -7.52 -4.73 5.74
C ILE A 45 -8.60 -5.50 4.99
N CYS A 46 -8.26 -6.08 3.84
CA CYS A 46 -9.26 -6.66 2.93
C CYS A 46 -9.25 -8.19 2.86
N GLY A 47 -8.33 -8.86 3.55
CA GLY A 47 -8.18 -10.31 3.52
C GLY A 47 -7.51 -10.87 2.25
N PHE A 48 -7.31 -10.06 1.21
CA PHE A 48 -6.74 -10.53 -0.05
C PHE A 48 -5.36 -11.18 0.15
N ASN A 49 -5.19 -12.35 -0.44
CA ASN A 49 -3.95 -13.12 -0.43
C ASN A 49 -3.56 -13.43 -1.88
N PHE A 50 -2.37 -12.98 -2.29
CA PHE A 50 -1.91 -13.09 -3.67
C PHE A 50 -1.62 -14.53 -4.08
N GLU A 51 -1.02 -15.34 -3.20
CA GLU A 51 -0.75 -16.75 -3.51
C GLU A 51 -2.04 -17.54 -3.71
N GLN A 52 -3.09 -17.23 -2.93
CA GLN A 52 -4.41 -17.87 -3.10
C GLN A 52 -5.10 -17.53 -4.43
N HIS A 53 -4.89 -16.31 -4.97
CA HIS A 53 -5.58 -15.86 -6.18
C HIS A 53 -4.74 -15.99 -7.46
N PHE A 54 -3.41 -15.96 -7.34
CA PHE A 54 -2.48 -15.96 -8.46
C PHE A 54 -1.49 -17.14 -8.43
N GLY A 55 -1.61 -18.04 -7.47
CA GLY A 55 -0.72 -19.19 -7.32
C GLY A 55 0.72 -18.76 -7.02
N GLU A 56 1.68 -19.50 -7.57
CA GLU A 56 3.11 -19.31 -7.29
C GLU A 56 3.62 -17.91 -7.63
N VAL A 57 3.09 -17.26 -8.67
CA VAL A 57 3.45 -15.88 -9.04
C VAL A 57 3.11 -14.88 -7.92
N GLY A 58 2.08 -15.19 -7.12
CA GLY A 58 1.68 -14.39 -5.96
C GLY A 58 2.42 -14.72 -4.67
N ARG A 59 3.28 -15.76 -4.64
CA ARG A 59 3.95 -16.22 -3.42
C ARG A 59 4.84 -15.11 -2.86
N GLY A 60 4.63 -14.79 -1.59
CA GLY A 60 5.39 -13.75 -0.88
C GLY A 60 5.04 -12.31 -1.30
N PHE A 61 4.13 -12.13 -2.26
CA PHE A 61 3.76 -10.81 -2.78
C PHE A 61 2.76 -10.15 -1.84
N ILE A 62 3.29 -9.29 -0.97
CA ILE A 62 2.51 -8.45 -0.06
C ILE A 62 3.36 -7.26 0.37
N HIS A 63 2.72 -6.11 0.59
CA HIS A 63 3.38 -4.94 1.17
C HIS A 63 3.34 -5.02 2.71
N VAL A 64 4.33 -4.42 3.37
CA VAL A 64 4.32 -4.23 4.82
C VAL A 64 4.24 -2.74 5.11
N HIS A 65 3.26 -2.37 5.93
CA HIS A 65 2.95 -1.00 6.31
C HIS A 65 3.29 -0.74 7.77
N HIS A 66 3.85 0.43 8.08
CA HIS A 66 4.11 0.87 9.45
C HIS A 66 2.84 1.53 9.99
N ILE A 67 2.25 0.96 11.04
CA ILE A 67 1.02 1.51 11.66
C ILE A 67 1.28 2.94 12.17
N ASN A 68 2.45 3.15 12.77
CA ASN A 68 2.93 4.45 13.20
C ASN A 68 3.90 5.00 12.14
N PRO A 69 3.61 6.14 11.47
CA PRO A 69 4.46 6.65 10.40
C PRO A 69 5.86 6.99 10.87
N ILE A 70 6.89 6.41 10.23
CA ILE A 70 8.30 6.72 10.51
C ILE A 70 8.63 8.18 10.19
N SER A 71 7.93 8.79 9.23
CA SER A 71 8.23 10.15 8.75
C SER A 71 8.09 11.24 9.82
N THR A 72 7.43 10.97 10.94
CA THR A 72 7.36 11.90 12.09
C THR A 72 8.53 11.73 13.06
N ILE A 73 9.28 10.63 12.98
CA ILE A 73 10.40 10.28 13.84
C ILE A 73 11.68 10.49 13.03
N ALA A 74 12.20 11.71 13.02
CA ALA A 74 13.41 12.11 12.29
C ALA A 74 14.73 11.51 12.86
N GLN A 75 14.66 10.37 13.54
CA GLN A 75 15.79 9.69 14.19
C GLN A 75 15.69 8.17 13.98
N LYS A 76 16.84 7.47 14.04
CA LYS A 76 16.85 6.00 14.11
C LYS A 76 16.01 5.56 15.30
N TYR A 77 14.96 4.78 15.06
CA TYR A 77 14.16 4.20 16.13
C TYR A 77 14.08 2.69 15.96
N GLN A 78 14.00 1.99 17.09
CA GLN A 78 13.81 0.55 17.12
C GLN A 78 12.32 0.26 16.93
N ILE A 79 11.98 -0.49 15.88
CA ILE A 79 10.63 -1.01 15.67
C ILE A 79 10.44 -2.36 16.35
N ASN A 80 9.22 -2.61 16.81
CA ASN A 80 8.72 -3.96 17.04
C ASN A 80 8.05 -4.47 15.75
N PRO A 81 8.64 -5.44 15.03
CA PRO A 81 8.07 -5.94 13.77
C PRO A 81 6.69 -6.57 13.87
N ILE A 82 6.23 -6.93 15.07
CA ILE A 82 4.91 -7.54 15.29
C ILE A 82 3.87 -6.45 15.54
N GLU A 83 4.21 -5.43 16.33
CA GLU A 83 3.28 -4.39 16.76
C GLU A 83 3.24 -3.20 15.79
N ASP A 84 4.38 -2.83 15.22
CA ASP A 84 4.49 -1.64 14.37
C ASP A 84 4.24 -1.93 12.89
N LEU A 85 4.30 -3.20 12.47
CA LEU A 85 4.22 -3.60 11.07
C LEU A 85 3.07 -4.55 10.82
N ILE A 86 2.38 -4.33 9.70
CA ILE A 86 1.31 -5.22 9.24
C ILE A 86 1.35 -5.48 7.74
N PRO A 87 0.97 -6.69 7.29
CA PRO A 87 0.81 -6.98 5.87
C PRO A 87 -0.45 -6.34 5.30
N VAL A 88 -0.31 -5.64 4.18
CA VAL A 88 -1.40 -5.04 3.40
C VAL A 88 -1.18 -5.26 1.90
N CYS A 89 -2.24 -5.41 1.12
CA CYS A 89 -2.11 -5.48 -0.35
C CYS A 89 -1.72 -4.11 -0.93
N PRO A 90 -1.13 -4.07 -2.15
CA PRO A 90 -0.77 -2.80 -2.80
C PRO A 90 -1.92 -1.81 -2.89
N ASN A 91 -3.15 -2.27 -3.17
CA ASN A 91 -4.32 -1.40 -3.30
C ASN A 91 -4.69 -0.76 -1.95
N CYS A 92 -4.77 -1.54 -0.87
CA CYS A 92 -5.00 -0.98 0.46
C CYS A 92 -3.86 -0.08 0.91
N HIS A 93 -2.60 -0.43 0.58
CA HIS A 93 -1.45 0.40 0.90
C HIS A 93 -1.51 1.76 0.21
N ALA A 94 -1.94 1.80 -1.05
CA ALA A 94 -2.18 3.05 -1.78
C ALA A 94 -3.30 3.88 -1.14
N MET A 95 -4.40 3.24 -0.71
CA MET A 95 -5.51 3.95 -0.04
C MET A 95 -5.08 4.57 1.29
N ILE A 96 -4.28 3.86 2.10
CA ILE A 96 -3.71 4.40 3.35
C ILE A 96 -2.98 5.72 3.09
N HIS A 97 -2.12 5.77 2.07
CA HIS A 97 -1.29 6.92 1.74
C HIS A 97 -1.91 7.88 0.72
N SER A 98 -3.22 7.78 0.48
CA SER A 98 -3.91 8.66 -0.48
C SER A 98 -4.14 10.09 0.05
N LYS A 99 -3.93 10.32 1.35
CA LYS A 99 -3.91 11.65 1.98
C LYS A 99 -2.70 11.78 2.93
N ILE A 100 -2.41 13.01 3.34
CA ILE A 100 -1.44 13.32 4.40
C ILE A 100 -2.18 14.15 5.47
N PRO A 101 -2.13 13.77 6.77
CA PRO A 101 -1.52 12.55 7.32
C PRO A 101 -2.27 11.29 6.85
N ALA A 102 -1.55 10.18 6.67
CA ALA A 102 -2.10 8.91 6.17
C ALA A 102 -3.33 8.44 6.95
N TYR A 103 -4.26 7.74 6.29
CA TYR A 103 -5.37 7.09 6.97
C TYR A 103 -4.87 5.97 7.89
N SER A 104 -5.49 5.84 9.06
CA SER A 104 -5.34 4.65 9.89
C SER A 104 -5.95 3.41 9.22
N ILE A 105 -5.50 2.25 9.68
CA ILE A 105 -6.03 0.96 9.23
C ILE A 105 -7.53 0.84 9.50
N THR A 106 -7.98 1.34 10.65
CA THR A 106 -9.39 1.35 11.03
C THR A 106 -10.21 2.26 10.12
N GLU A 107 -9.71 3.45 9.77
CA GLU A 107 -10.38 4.33 8.81
C GLU A 107 -10.57 3.64 7.46
N ILE A 108 -9.51 3.04 6.89
CA ILE A 108 -9.63 2.35 5.60
C ILE A 108 -10.57 1.15 5.69
N LYS A 109 -10.57 0.40 6.79
CA LYS A 109 -11.54 -0.69 7.01
C LYS A 109 -12.98 -0.19 7.01
N ASN A 110 -13.24 0.95 7.63
CA ASN A 110 -14.57 1.54 7.72
C ASN A 110 -15.03 2.16 6.39
N ILE A 111 -14.12 2.77 5.64
CA ILE A 111 -14.42 3.37 4.32
C ILE A 111 -14.65 2.28 3.27
N ARG A 112 -13.93 1.16 3.37
CA ARG A 112 -14.07 0.04 2.45
C ARG A 112 -15.46 -0.57 2.61
N GLN A 113 -16.37 -0.17 1.72
CA GLN A 113 -17.67 -0.80 1.55
C GLN A 113 -17.43 -2.25 1.13
N ILE A 114 -17.73 -3.20 2.02
CA ILE A 114 -17.90 -4.59 1.63
C ILE A 114 -19.27 -4.63 0.98
N ASN A 115 -19.31 -4.55 -0.36
CA ASN A 115 -20.47 -5.06 -1.07
C ASN A 115 -20.44 -6.57 -0.84
N GLU A 116 -21.12 -7.03 0.20
CA GLU A 116 -21.45 -8.43 0.35
C GLU A 116 -22.16 -8.81 -0.95
N LYS A 117 -21.49 -9.59 -1.79
CA LYS A 117 -22.19 -10.25 -2.89
C LYS A 117 -23.12 -11.24 -2.22
N GLU A 118 -24.41 -10.92 -2.26
CA GLU A 118 -25.52 -11.88 -2.10
C GLU A 118 -25.29 -13.13 -2.97
#